data_AF-A0A1L9T0C0-F1
#
_entry.id   AF-A0A1L9T0C0-F1
#
_cell.length_a   1.000
_cell.length_b   1.000
_cell.length_c   1.000
_cell.angle_alpha   90.00
_cell.angle_beta   90.00
_cell.angle_gamma   90.00
#
_symmetry.space_group_name_H-M   'P 1'
#
loop_
_entity.id
_entity.type
_entity.pdbx_description
1 polymer ?
#
loop_
_entity_poly.entity_id
_entity_poly.type
_entity_poly.pdbx_seq_one_letter_code
_entity_poly.pdbx_strand_id
1 'polypeptide(L)'
;MNKRLLLALASGLLPTATAQVCTPEPLYGEIYSYEIDNQSALDTLARECTNINGSVSITYNYTGSVYLPNIRSIDGDLIWYPESLDVSWGRLSKSAEDAISQKESISVPDLENLGGDLQFRSPHIFRNISAPKLNAVEGFLSIDYAYDVDLRSLRNAEQVHIYGNLSSLRLDSLEEVHHDLSICTTDGCDSTAPSPSSIELFLLSLKSAGSISLQGRIPSLTLPKLTSVGPNLLSIESPPTSFDLTTEGGSPLDLSFPELDTVDGVMKLEGSIGSLSMPKMIDTNMTLAVEALDPLAIDLPLRRIRELELRGNISSVNLPNLRRAADGIYIYSDMDLDCETVKSKIFPNVSLSNGSLTCRVLESGKEKSKSDSLSTSAKVGVSVGCGLAGIVLLSLIPVYFIRRHNKKKSKLKAVSEVELTPPTYQAAQQDRPSPPEYSPGGDGHGASPRET
;
A
#
# COMPACT_ATOMS: atom_id res chain seq x y z
N MET A 1 -65.20 -44.47 5.73
CA MET A 1 -64.43 -43.43 6.46
C MET A 1 -63.00 -43.93 6.65
N ASN A 2 -62.02 -43.00 6.63
CA ASN A 2 -60.55 -43.15 6.72
C ASN A 2 -59.85 -43.39 5.37
N LYS A 3 -59.55 -42.35 4.56
CA LYS A 3 -58.50 -41.29 4.66
C LYS A 3 -57.06 -41.80 4.72
N ARG A 4 -56.42 -41.76 3.54
CA ARG A 4 -55.09 -41.19 3.19
C ARG A 4 -53.88 -41.58 4.05
N LEU A 5 -52.88 -42.19 3.40
CA LEU A 5 -51.51 -41.64 3.38
C LEU A 5 -50.72 -42.25 2.20
N LEU A 6 -50.57 -41.49 1.12
CA LEU A 6 -49.55 -41.72 0.07
C LEU A 6 -48.47 -40.68 0.33
N LEU A 7 -47.31 -41.11 0.84
CA LEU A 7 -46.12 -40.27 0.86
C LEU A 7 -45.57 -40.20 -0.56
N ALA A 8 -45.75 -39.04 -1.20
CA ALA A 8 -44.97 -38.67 -2.37
C ALA A 8 -43.62 -38.13 -1.88
N LEU A 9 -42.54 -38.89 -2.10
CA LEU A 9 -41.17 -38.39 -2.00
C LEU A 9 -40.94 -37.43 -3.17
N ALA A 10 -41.20 -36.15 -2.96
CA ALA A 10 -40.72 -35.08 -3.83
C ALA A 10 -39.23 -34.91 -3.56
N SER A 11 -38.40 -35.62 -4.31
CA SER A 11 -36.98 -35.32 -4.43
C SER A 11 -36.82 -33.98 -5.12
N GLY A 12 -36.80 -32.91 -4.33
CA GLY A 12 -36.41 -31.58 -4.78
C GLY A 12 -34.96 -31.64 -5.23
N LEU A 13 -34.76 -31.63 -6.54
CA LEU A 13 -33.51 -31.20 -7.16
C LEU A 13 -33.33 -29.73 -6.76
N LEU A 14 -32.66 -29.49 -5.64
CA LEU A 14 -32.02 -28.20 -5.41
C LEU A 14 -31.05 -28.02 -6.59
N PRO A 15 -31.15 -26.96 -7.40
CA PRO A 15 -30.12 -26.66 -8.35
C PRO A 15 -28.85 -26.42 -7.54
N THR A 16 -27.96 -27.40 -7.52
CA THR A 16 -26.57 -27.16 -7.18
C THR A 16 -26.11 -26.14 -8.21
N ALA A 17 -25.99 -24.87 -7.81
CA ALA A 17 -25.37 -23.86 -8.63
C ALA A 17 -23.94 -24.35 -8.91
N THR A 18 -23.75 -25.00 -10.05
CA THR A 18 -22.44 -25.41 -10.51
C THR A 18 -21.69 -24.12 -10.79
N ALA A 19 -20.63 -23.84 -10.03
CA ALA A 19 -19.80 -22.67 -10.26
C ALA A 19 -19.29 -22.71 -11.70
N GLN A 20 -19.78 -21.81 -12.55
CA GLN A 20 -19.43 -21.79 -13.96
C GLN A 20 -18.15 -20.98 -14.12
N VAL A 21 -17.09 -21.65 -14.58
CA VAL A 21 -15.78 -21.03 -14.81
C VAL A 21 -15.71 -20.58 -16.26
N CYS A 22 -15.37 -19.32 -16.47
CA CYS A 22 -15.17 -18.73 -17.78
C CYS A 22 -13.70 -18.37 -17.96
N THR A 23 -13.16 -18.66 -19.14
CA THR A 23 -11.78 -18.34 -19.51
C THR A 23 -11.84 -17.53 -20.79
N PRO A 24 -11.29 -16.30 -20.80
CA PRO A 24 -11.26 -15.49 -22.01
C PRO A 24 -10.33 -16.12 -23.05
N GLU A 25 -10.51 -15.73 -24.31
CA GLU A 25 -9.53 -16.07 -25.33
C GLU A 25 -8.21 -15.32 -25.07
N PRO A 26 -7.05 -15.90 -25.39
CA PRO A 26 -5.77 -15.25 -25.17
C PRO A 26 -5.62 -14.00 -26.05
N LEU A 27 -5.39 -12.86 -25.41
CA LEU A 27 -5.01 -11.61 -26.07
C LEU A 27 -3.50 -11.60 -26.23
N TYR A 28 -3.02 -11.75 -27.47
CA TYR A 28 -1.59 -11.66 -27.86
C TYR A 28 -0.60 -12.26 -26.84
N GLY A 29 -0.44 -13.59 -26.85
CA GLY A 29 0.46 -14.31 -25.94
C GLY A 29 -0.31 -15.11 -24.89
N GLU A 30 0.18 -15.13 -23.65
CA GLU A 30 -0.43 -15.85 -22.51
C GLU A 30 -1.28 -14.95 -21.59
N ILE A 31 -1.74 -13.79 -22.10
CA ILE A 31 -2.60 -12.88 -21.32
C ILE A 31 -4.05 -13.24 -21.59
N TYR A 32 -4.76 -13.66 -20.54
CA TYR A 32 -6.16 -14.03 -20.59
C TYR A 32 -6.99 -12.89 -20.00
N SER A 33 -7.61 -12.03 -20.83
CA SER A 33 -8.46 -10.94 -20.34
C SER A 33 -9.73 -10.75 -21.20
N TYR A 34 -10.85 -10.45 -20.55
CA TYR A 34 -12.04 -9.94 -21.22
C TYR A 34 -11.92 -8.42 -21.39
N GLU A 35 -11.98 -7.94 -22.64
CA GLU A 35 -12.10 -6.52 -22.93
C GLU A 35 -13.58 -6.11 -22.92
N ILE A 36 -13.92 -5.18 -22.03
CA ILE A 36 -15.29 -4.72 -21.80
C ILE A 36 -15.43 -3.28 -22.29
N ASP A 37 -16.31 -3.07 -23.25
CA ASP A 37 -16.60 -1.76 -23.85
C ASP A 37 -18.00 -1.22 -23.47
N ASN A 38 -18.87 -2.06 -22.93
CA ASN A 38 -20.21 -1.67 -22.51
C ASN A 38 -20.82 -2.62 -21.46
N GLN A 39 -21.91 -2.17 -20.83
CA GLN A 39 -22.62 -2.93 -19.79
C GLN A 39 -23.22 -4.26 -20.30
N SER A 40 -23.60 -4.36 -21.59
CA SER A 40 -24.17 -5.60 -22.14
C SER A 40 -23.14 -6.74 -22.18
N ALA A 41 -21.85 -6.43 -22.32
CA ALA A 41 -20.78 -7.42 -22.22
C ALA A 41 -20.66 -7.95 -20.79
N LEU A 42 -20.70 -7.06 -19.79
CA LEU A 42 -20.74 -7.44 -18.36
C LEU A 42 -21.98 -8.27 -18.02
N ASP A 43 -23.15 -7.89 -18.54
CA ASP A 43 -24.40 -8.62 -18.30
C ASP A 43 -24.39 -10.03 -18.90
N THR A 44 -23.62 -10.24 -19.97
CA THR A 44 -23.41 -11.56 -20.56
C THR A 44 -22.48 -12.38 -19.69
N LEU A 45 -21.35 -11.80 -19.27
CA LEU A 45 -20.40 -12.42 -18.35
C LEU A 45 -21.07 -12.81 -17.02
N ALA A 46 -21.83 -11.90 -16.40
CA ALA A 46 -22.55 -12.13 -15.15
C ALA A 46 -23.66 -13.19 -15.24
N ARG A 47 -24.15 -13.51 -16.44
CA ARG A 47 -25.18 -14.53 -16.66
C ARG A 47 -24.57 -15.91 -16.87
N GLU A 48 -23.39 -15.95 -17.49
CA GLU A 48 -22.72 -17.16 -17.93
C GLU A 48 -21.60 -17.58 -16.98
N CYS A 49 -21.17 -16.72 -16.07
CA CYS A 49 -19.99 -16.97 -15.26
C CYS A 49 -20.29 -16.76 -13.78
N THR A 50 -19.59 -17.52 -12.95
CA THR A 50 -19.48 -17.30 -11.51
C THR A 50 -18.01 -17.05 -11.13
N ASN A 51 -17.08 -17.69 -11.84
CA ASN A 51 -15.64 -17.48 -11.66
C ASN A 51 -14.99 -17.16 -13.01
N ILE A 52 -14.03 -16.25 -13.00
CA ILE A 52 -13.28 -15.85 -14.19
C ILE A 52 -11.83 -16.30 -14.00
N ASN A 53 -11.38 -17.23 -14.84
CA ASN A 53 -9.99 -17.64 -14.91
C ASN A 53 -9.26 -16.75 -15.92
N GLY A 54 -8.94 -15.53 -15.49
CA GLY A 54 -8.36 -14.46 -16.30
C GLY A 54 -8.65 -13.09 -15.68
N SER A 55 -8.33 -12.03 -16.42
CA SER A 55 -8.59 -10.65 -16.04
C SER A 55 -9.87 -10.11 -16.69
N VAL A 56 -10.38 -9.01 -16.14
CA VAL A 56 -11.44 -8.20 -16.73
C VAL A 56 -10.89 -6.79 -16.90
N SER A 57 -10.85 -6.31 -18.14
CA SER A 57 -10.33 -5.01 -18.50
C SER A 57 -11.44 -4.14 -19.06
N ILE A 58 -11.85 -3.13 -18.31
CA ILE A 58 -12.80 -2.11 -18.77
C ILE A 58 -12.03 -1.13 -19.64
N THR A 59 -12.43 -1.04 -20.89
CA THR A 59 -11.77 -0.23 -21.92
C THR A 59 -12.12 1.24 -21.75
N TYR A 60 -11.30 2.11 -22.33
CA TYR A 60 -11.46 3.57 -22.28
C TYR A 60 -12.73 4.09 -22.97
N ASN A 61 -13.35 3.28 -23.84
CA ASN A 61 -14.60 3.62 -24.53
C ASN A 61 -15.84 3.29 -23.68
N TYR A 62 -15.67 2.61 -22.55
CA TYR A 62 -16.78 2.34 -21.64
C TYR A 62 -17.34 3.67 -21.11
N THR A 63 -18.66 3.83 -21.18
CA THR A 63 -19.36 5.01 -20.66
C THR A 63 -20.46 4.60 -19.71
N GLY A 64 -20.62 5.37 -18.63
CA GLY A 64 -21.66 5.14 -17.64
C GLY A 64 -21.21 4.23 -16.50
N SER A 65 -22.18 3.78 -15.70
CA SER A 65 -21.88 2.96 -14.52
C SER A 65 -21.55 1.52 -14.89
N VAL A 66 -20.67 0.91 -14.08
CA VAL A 66 -20.27 -0.49 -14.16
C VAL A 66 -21.01 -1.29 -13.11
N TYR A 67 -21.74 -2.31 -13.56
CA TYR A 67 -22.40 -3.26 -12.68
C TYR A 67 -22.05 -4.69 -13.09
N LEU A 68 -21.36 -5.43 -12.22
CA LEU A 68 -20.94 -6.80 -12.50
C LEU A 68 -21.39 -7.74 -11.36
N PRO A 69 -22.65 -8.22 -11.41
CA PRO A 69 -23.19 -9.14 -10.40
C PRO A 69 -22.79 -10.59 -10.68
N ASN A 70 -23.09 -11.49 -9.74
CA ASN A 70 -22.93 -12.95 -9.79
C ASN A 70 -21.49 -13.49 -9.93
N ILE A 71 -20.51 -12.67 -10.31
CA ILE A 71 -19.09 -13.05 -10.31
C ILE A 71 -18.58 -13.04 -8.88
N ARG A 72 -18.08 -14.19 -8.40
CA ARG A 72 -17.53 -14.38 -7.06
C ARG A 72 -16.00 -14.37 -7.01
N SER A 73 -15.34 -14.81 -8.08
CA SER A 73 -13.89 -14.85 -8.14
C SER A 73 -13.38 -14.41 -9.50
N ILE A 74 -12.31 -13.63 -9.50
CA ILE A 74 -11.52 -13.29 -10.68
C ILE A 74 -10.07 -13.66 -10.34
N ASP A 75 -9.49 -14.59 -11.09
CA ASP A 75 -8.14 -15.09 -10.82
C ASP A 75 -7.06 -14.09 -11.24
N GLY A 76 -7.35 -13.25 -12.23
CA GLY A 76 -6.49 -12.16 -12.68
C GLY A 76 -6.91 -10.81 -12.12
N ASP A 77 -6.71 -9.77 -12.93
CA ASP A 77 -6.93 -8.38 -12.53
C ASP A 77 -8.35 -7.91 -12.86
N LEU A 78 -8.85 -6.95 -12.10
CA LEU A 78 -10.01 -6.14 -12.46
C LEU A 78 -9.54 -4.70 -12.63
N ILE A 79 -9.39 -4.29 -13.89
CA ILE A 79 -8.75 -3.03 -14.24
C ILE A 79 -9.65 -2.14 -15.09
N TRP A 80 -9.57 -0.85 -14.85
CA TRP A 80 -10.10 0.19 -15.70
C TRP A 80 -8.99 1.19 -15.96
N TYR A 81 -8.51 1.22 -17.22
CA TYR A 81 -7.47 2.14 -17.67
C TYR A 81 -7.94 2.96 -18.89
N PRO A 82 -7.66 4.28 -18.93
CA PRO A 82 -7.68 5.03 -20.17
C PRO A 82 -6.43 4.69 -20.99
N GLU A 83 -6.60 4.22 -22.22
CA GLU A 83 -5.49 3.82 -23.10
C GLU A 83 -4.65 5.02 -23.61
N SER A 84 -4.93 6.25 -23.16
CA SER A 84 -4.36 7.47 -23.76
C SER A 84 -3.85 8.52 -22.76
N LEU A 85 -3.30 8.11 -21.62
CA LEU A 85 -2.51 9.04 -20.81
C LEU A 85 -1.04 8.68 -20.90
N ASP A 86 -0.31 9.52 -21.63
CA ASP A 86 1.10 9.82 -21.35
C ASP A 86 1.16 10.46 -19.94
N VAL A 87 0.92 9.64 -18.90
CA VAL A 87 0.94 10.04 -17.49
C VAL A 87 2.38 10.12 -17.01
N SER A 88 3.08 11.16 -17.45
CA SER A 88 4.04 11.83 -16.58
C SER A 88 3.24 12.52 -15.47
N TRP A 89 3.00 11.81 -14.37
CA TRP A 89 2.50 12.29 -13.06
C TRP A 89 1.55 13.51 -13.08
N GLY A 90 0.25 13.23 -12.98
CA GLY A 90 -0.66 14.08 -12.19
C GLY A 90 -1.16 15.38 -12.82
N ARG A 91 -1.16 15.52 -14.15
CA ARG A 91 -1.87 16.65 -14.76
C ARG A 91 -2.69 16.22 -15.97
N LEU A 92 -3.98 15.98 -15.73
CA LEU A 92 -4.96 15.89 -16.81
C LEU A 92 -4.89 17.19 -17.61
N SER A 93 -4.97 17.11 -18.94
CA SER A 93 -5.09 18.31 -19.75
C SER A 93 -6.37 19.04 -19.34
N LYS A 94 -6.36 20.36 -19.39
CA LYS A 94 -7.54 21.19 -19.04
C LYS A 94 -8.81 20.81 -19.82
N SER A 95 -8.67 20.19 -20.99
CA SER A 95 -9.78 19.64 -21.77
C SER A 95 -10.26 18.27 -21.28
N ALA A 96 -9.39 17.48 -20.64
CA ALA A 96 -9.78 16.26 -19.95
C ALA A 96 -10.57 16.61 -18.68
N GLU A 97 -10.19 17.67 -17.93
CA GLU A 97 -10.93 18.22 -16.77
C GLU A 97 -12.41 18.51 -17.06
N ASP A 98 -12.72 19.08 -18.23
CA ASP A 98 -14.11 19.35 -18.64
C ASP A 98 -14.90 18.06 -18.99
N ALA A 99 -14.21 16.95 -19.30
CA ALA A 99 -14.81 15.63 -19.52
C ALA A 99 -14.99 14.82 -18.21
N ILE A 100 -14.42 15.28 -17.08
CA ILE A 100 -14.48 14.64 -15.74
C ILE A 100 -15.85 14.80 -15.06
N SER A 101 -16.79 15.54 -15.66
CA SER A 101 -18.11 15.83 -15.07
C SER A 101 -19.00 14.58 -14.87
N GLN A 102 -18.65 13.43 -15.45
CA GLN A 102 -19.42 12.20 -15.26
C GLN A 102 -19.04 11.52 -13.95
N LYS A 103 -19.94 11.63 -12.98
CA LYS A 103 -19.94 10.87 -11.73
C LYS A 103 -20.42 9.45 -11.97
N GLU A 104 -19.48 8.56 -12.24
CA GLU A 104 -19.79 7.14 -12.50
C GLU A 104 -19.79 6.32 -11.20
N SER A 105 -20.43 5.16 -11.25
CA SER A 105 -20.40 4.19 -10.14
C SER A 105 -19.92 2.84 -10.62
N ILE A 106 -19.14 2.18 -9.78
CA ILE A 106 -18.66 0.81 -9.98
C ILE A 106 -19.27 -0.05 -8.88
N SER A 107 -19.95 -1.12 -9.27
CA SER A 107 -20.58 -2.04 -8.34
C SER A 107 -20.31 -3.49 -8.76
N VAL A 108 -19.55 -4.19 -7.92
CA VAL A 108 -19.20 -5.62 -8.02
C VAL A 108 -19.71 -6.33 -6.77
N PRO A 109 -21.05 -6.43 -6.59
CA PRO A 109 -21.68 -6.74 -5.30
C PRO A 109 -21.42 -8.16 -4.79
N ASP A 110 -21.06 -9.07 -5.69
CA ASP A 110 -20.90 -10.50 -5.41
C ASP A 110 -19.45 -10.98 -5.42
N LEU A 111 -18.50 -10.10 -5.77
CA LEU A 111 -17.08 -10.44 -5.85
C LEU A 111 -16.54 -10.70 -4.43
N GLU A 112 -15.97 -11.88 -4.22
CA GLU A 112 -15.42 -12.33 -2.94
C GLU A 112 -13.89 -12.35 -2.98
N ASN A 113 -13.28 -12.77 -4.08
CA ASN A 113 -11.82 -12.89 -4.20
C ASN A 113 -11.31 -12.30 -5.53
N LEU A 114 -10.16 -11.65 -5.46
CA LEU A 114 -9.42 -11.14 -6.62
C LEU A 114 -7.96 -11.60 -6.52
N GLY A 115 -7.52 -12.43 -7.46
CA GLY A 115 -6.16 -12.99 -7.50
C GLY A 115 -5.11 -12.05 -8.08
N GLY A 116 -5.53 -10.99 -8.77
CA GLY A 116 -4.66 -9.95 -9.30
C GLY A 116 -4.93 -8.58 -8.69
N ASP A 117 -4.73 -7.55 -9.49
CA ASP A 117 -4.87 -6.16 -9.08
C ASP A 117 -6.30 -5.65 -9.24
N LEU A 118 -6.79 -4.85 -8.28
CA LEU A 118 -7.98 -4.01 -8.43
C LEU A 118 -7.50 -2.60 -8.78
N GLN A 119 -7.60 -2.17 -10.04
CA GLN A 119 -7.10 -0.85 -10.43
C GLN A 119 -8.18 -0.04 -11.14
N PHE A 120 -8.71 0.95 -10.43
CA PHE A 120 -9.61 1.94 -10.98
C PHE A 120 -8.87 3.26 -11.09
N ARG A 121 -8.13 3.40 -12.20
CA ARG A 121 -7.39 4.60 -12.56
C ARG A 121 -8.04 5.19 -13.80
N SER A 122 -8.93 6.16 -13.61
CA SER A 122 -9.63 6.79 -14.72
C SER A 122 -9.65 8.31 -14.52
N PRO A 123 -9.68 9.13 -15.59
CA PRO A 123 -9.96 10.56 -15.46
C PRO A 123 -11.38 10.84 -14.95
N HIS A 124 -12.23 9.83 -14.72
CA HIS A 124 -13.57 10.00 -14.16
C HIS A 124 -13.54 10.16 -12.64
N ILE A 125 -14.38 11.05 -12.10
CA ILE A 125 -14.65 11.07 -10.67
C ILE A 125 -15.61 9.93 -10.36
N PHE A 126 -15.15 8.94 -9.61
CA PHE A 126 -16.01 7.86 -9.17
C PHE A 126 -16.84 8.33 -7.98
N ARG A 127 -18.15 8.42 -8.19
CA ARG A 127 -19.07 8.78 -7.10
C ARG A 127 -19.17 7.66 -6.08
N ASN A 128 -19.24 6.42 -6.53
CA ASN A 128 -19.40 5.26 -5.64
C ASN A 128 -18.69 4.05 -6.22
N ILE A 129 -17.81 3.44 -5.43
CA ILE A 129 -17.16 2.17 -5.71
C ILE A 129 -17.57 1.20 -4.61
N SER A 130 -18.21 0.10 -5.00
CA SER A 130 -18.74 -0.87 -4.05
C SER A 130 -18.35 -2.29 -4.43
N ALA A 131 -17.58 -2.93 -3.55
CA ALA A 131 -17.27 -4.36 -3.57
C ALA A 131 -17.47 -4.93 -2.15
N PRO A 132 -18.72 -4.92 -1.64
CA PRO A 132 -18.99 -5.11 -0.22
C PRO A 132 -18.72 -6.53 0.27
N LYS A 133 -18.57 -7.52 -0.62
CA LYS A 133 -18.20 -8.90 -0.30
C LYS A 133 -16.74 -9.23 -0.59
N LEU A 134 -15.99 -8.30 -1.20
CA LEU A 134 -14.58 -8.53 -1.55
C LEU A 134 -13.80 -8.72 -0.27
N ASN A 135 -13.23 -9.90 -0.10
CA ASN A 135 -12.58 -10.35 1.13
C ASN A 135 -11.06 -10.27 1.02
N ALA A 136 -10.51 -10.55 -0.16
CA ALA A 136 -9.07 -10.53 -0.40
C ALA A 136 -8.75 -9.98 -1.80
N VAL A 137 -7.68 -9.19 -1.85
CA VAL A 137 -7.01 -8.79 -3.09
C VAL A 137 -5.55 -9.24 -2.97
N GLU A 138 -5.15 -10.20 -3.78
CA GLU A 138 -3.76 -10.72 -3.75
C GLU A 138 -2.76 -9.75 -4.39
N GLY A 139 -3.23 -8.86 -5.26
CA GLY A 139 -2.42 -7.83 -5.89
C GLY A 139 -2.57 -6.45 -5.27
N PHE A 140 -2.39 -5.45 -6.12
CA PHE A 140 -2.49 -4.03 -5.79
C PHE A 140 -3.94 -3.55 -5.84
N LEU A 141 -4.41 -2.89 -4.77
CA LEU A 141 -5.68 -2.16 -4.77
C LEU A 141 -5.40 -0.68 -4.98
N SER A 142 -5.72 -0.14 -6.16
CA SER A 142 -5.66 1.28 -6.52
C SER A 142 -7.04 1.81 -6.82
N ILE A 143 -7.44 2.86 -6.12
CA ILE A 143 -8.64 3.61 -6.42
C ILE A 143 -8.27 5.10 -6.41
N ASP A 144 -8.35 5.73 -7.58
CA ASP A 144 -8.08 7.17 -7.72
C ASP A 144 -9.39 7.94 -7.94
N TYR A 145 -9.42 9.23 -7.56
CA TYR A 145 -10.56 10.14 -7.76
C TYR A 145 -11.89 9.62 -7.18
N ALA A 146 -11.84 8.91 -6.05
CA ALA A 146 -13.03 8.37 -5.41
C ALA A 146 -13.72 9.36 -4.46
N TYR A 147 -15.04 9.18 -4.32
CA TYR A 147 -15.88 9.92 -3.39
C TYR A 147 -16.44 9.01 -2.28
N ASP A 148 -17.15 7.93 -2.64
CA ASP A 148 -17.61 6.90 -1.71
C ASP A 148 -16.98 5.53 -2.06
N VAL A 149 -16.37 4.87 -1.09
CA VAL A 149 -15.76 3.53 -1.26
C VAL A 149 -16.27 2.57 -0.20
N ASP A 150 -16.86 1.45 -0.64
CA ASP A 150 -17.37 0.39 0.23
C ASP A 150 -16.71 -0.96 -0.06
N LEU A 151 -15.71 -1.27 0.77
CA LEU A 151 -14.92 -2.50 0.76
C LEU A 151 -15.02 -3.17 2.14
N ARG A 152 -16.17 -3.08 2.79
CA ARG A 152 -16.37 -3.44 4.21
C ARG A 152 -15.94 -4.87 4.61
N SER A 153 -15.91 -5.80 3.66
CA SER A 153 -15.52 -7.20 3.92
C SER A 153 -14.05 -7.48 3.63
N LEU A 154 -13.30 -6.51 3.08
CA LEU A 154 -11.89 -6.68 2.75
C LEU A 154 -11.12 -6.94 4.04
N ARG A 155 -10.44 -8.07 4.13
CA ARG A 155 -9.64 -8.46 5.29
C ARG A 155 -8.15 -8.29 5.05
N ASN A 156 -7.71 -8.72 3.87
CA ASN A 156 -6.30 -8.79 3.52
C ASN A 156 -6.07 -8.16 2.15
N ALA A 157 -4.99 -7.40 2.03
CA ALA A 157 -4.50 -6.88 0.76
C ALA A 157 -2.97 -6.78 0.80
N GLU A 158 -2.32 -6.90 -0.35
CA GLU A 158 -0.88 -6.60 -0.44
C GLU A 158 -0.63 -5.10 -0.26
N GLN A 159 -1.38 -4.27 -1.02
CA GLN A 159 -1.28 -2.82 -0.99
C GLN A 159 -2.67 -2.20 -1.21
N VAL A 160 -2.95 -1.10 -0.52
CA VAL A 160 -4.24 -0.39 -0.58
C VAL A 160 -3.99 1.09 -0.73
N HIS A 161 -4.27 1.63 -1.92
CA HIS A 161 -4.10 3.03 -2.27
C HIS A 161 -5.46 3.59 -2.66
N ILE A 162 -6.00 4.50 -1.86
CA ILE A 162 -7.31 5.11 -2.07
C ILE A 162 -7.19 6.63 -1.98
N TYR A 163 -7.36 7.28 -3.13
CA TYR A 163 -7.17 8.71 -3.30
C TYR A 163 -8.43 9.36 -3.85
N GLY A 164 -8.70 10.57 -3.39
CA GLY A 164 -9.71 11.43 -3.98
C GLY A 164 -10.43 12.27 -2.96
N ASN A 165 -11.48 12.96 -3.42
CA ASN A 165 -12.34 13.78 -2.58
C ASN A 165 -13.30 12.93 -1.71
N LEU A 166 -12.77 12.06 -0.86
CA LEU A 166 -13.52 11.05 -0.12
C LEU A 166 -14.51 11.68 0.87
N SER A 167 -15.78 11.29 0.77
CA SER A 167 -16.82 11.56 1.77
C SER A 167 -17.10 10.36 2.67
N SER A 168 -16.82 9.14 2.20
CA SER A 168 -17.05 7.90 2.94
C SER A 168 -16.07 6.81 2.49
N LEU A 169 -15.49 6.11 3.45
CA LEU A 169 -14.61 4.97 3.23
C LEU A 169 -14.92 3.89 4.25
N ARG A 170 -15.28 2.69 3.76
CA ARG A 170 -15.57 1.54 4.63
C ARG A 170 -14.58 0.41 4.39
N LEU A 171 -13.78 0.16 5.43
CA LEU A 171 -12.76 -0.90 5.51
C LEU A 171 -12.92 -1.67 6.83
N ASP A 172 -14.17 -1.88 7.25
CA ASP A 172 -14.54 -2.36 8.60
C ASP A 172 -13.84 -3.67 9.01
N SER A 173 -13.62 -4.56 8.03
CA SER A 173 -13.00 -5.88 8.24
C SER A 173 -11.52 -5.92 7.92
N LEU A 174 -10.88 -4.82 7.51
CA LEU A 174 -9.47 -4.83 7.10
C LEU A 174 -8.60 -5.18 8.30
N GLU A 175 -7.95 -6.33 8.27
CA GLU A 175 -7.11 -6.86 9.36
C GLU A 175 -5.63 -6.63 9.07
N GLU A 176 -5.19 -6.88 7.84
CA GLU A 176 -3.76 -6.86 7.47
C GLU A 176 -3.53 -6.23 6.09
N VAL A 177 -2.50 -5.38 5.99
CA VAL A 177 -1.97 -4.88 4.72
C VAL A 177 -0.48 -5.18 4.65
N HIS A 178 -0.05 -6.09 3.77
CA HIS A 178 1.32 -6.62 3.82
C HIS A 178 2.40 -5.57 3.51
N HIS A 179 2.09 -4.62 2.65
CA HIS A 179 2.97 -3.54 2.26
C HIS A 179 2.38 -2.19 2.65
N ASP A 180 1.74 -1.45 1.73
CA ASP A 180 1.38 -0.05 1.97
C ASP A 180 -0.14 0.16 2.07
N LEU A 181 -0.57 0.87 3.11
CA LEU A 181 -1.92 1.42 3.26
C LEU A 181 -1.86 2.94 3.14
N SER A 182 -2.27 3.46 1.98
CA SER A 182 -2.23 4.87 1.64
C SER A 182 -3.65 5.41 1.41
N ILE A 183 -4.09 6.35 2.24
CA ILE A 183 -5.42 7.00 2.14
C ILE A 183 -5.24 8.51 2.13
N CYS A 184 -5.88 9.17 1.16
CA CYS A 184 -5.64 10.57 0.88
C CYS A 184 -6.92 11.28 0.46
N THR A 185 -7.27 12.40 1.12
CA THR A 185 -8.49 13.16 0.81
C THR A 185 -8.34 14.19 -0.32
N THR A 186 -7.17 14.23 -0.97
CA THR A 186 -6.92 15.05 -2.14
C THR A 186 -6.68 14.18 -3.37
N ASP A 187 -7.10 14.69 -4.51
CA ASP A 187 -6.83 14.03 -5.79
C ASP A 187 -5.31 14.00 -6.01
N GLY A 188 -4.76 12.80 -6.24
CA GLY A 188 -3.33 12.59 -6.49
C GLY A 188 -2.39 12.91 -5.30
N CYS A 189 -2.92 13.05 -4.09
CA CYS A 189 -2.14 13.42 -2.89
C CYS A 189 -1.31 14.69 -3.02
N ASP A 190 -1.80 15.66 -3.78
CA ASP A 190 -1.12 16.95 -3.88
C ASP A 190 -1.26 17.71 -2.54
N SER A 191 -0.18 17.70 -1.75
CA SER A 191 -0.09 18.42 -0.47
C SER A 191 -0.16 19.95 -0.61
N THR A 192 -0.16 20.47 -1.84
CA THR A 192 -0.29 21.92 -2.10
C THR A 192 -1.73 22.37 -2.34
N ALA A 193 -2.64 21.42 -2.60
CA ALA A 193 -4.06 21.70 -2.81
C ALA A 193 -4.83 21.46 -1.50
N PRO A 194 -5.57 22.45 -0.97
CA PRO A 194 -6.34 22.25 0.25
C PRO A 194 -7.40 21.15 0.04
N SER A 195 -7.45 20.19 0.97
CA SER A 195 -8.51 19.17 1.00
C SER A 195 -9.92 19.80 1.12
N PRO A 196 -10.81 19.63 0.13
CA PRO A 196 -12.16 20.21 0.18
C PRO A 196 -13.12 19.40 1.07
N SER A 197 -12.92 18.09 1.18
CA SER A 197 -13.69 17.18 2.05
C SER A 197 -12.99 16.92 3.37
N SER A 198 -13.78 16.40 4.32
CA SER A 198 -13.28 15.81 5.56
C SER A 198 -13.78 14.38 5.68
N ILE A 199 -12.93 13.45 6.12
CA ILE A 199 -13.31 12.05 6.28
C ILE A 199 -12.99 11.51 7.67
N GLU A 200 -13.93 10.80 8.27
CA GLU A 200 -13.68 10.01 9.47
C GLU A 200 -13.11 8.64 9.06
N LEU A 201 -11.98 8.27 9.65
CA LEU A 201 -11.28 7.03 9.34
C LEU A 201 -11.42 6.02 10.48
N PHE A 202 -12.19 4.96 10.22
CA PHE A 202 -12.45 3.88 11.16
C PHE A 202 -11.86 2.56 10.64
N LEU A 203 -10.66 2.25 11.09
CA LEU A 203 -9.94 1.02 10.76
C LEU A 203 -9.98 0.07 11.97
N LEU A 204 -11.21 -0.34 12.32
CA LEU A 204 -11.54 -1.00 13.59
C LEU A 204 -10.94 -2.41 13.75
N SER A 205 -10.61 -3.04 12.64
CA SER A 205 -10.08 -4.41 12.59
C SER A 205 -8.59 -4.46 12.29
N LEU A 206 -7.97 -3.34 11.89
CA LEU A 206 -6.60 -3.32 11.40
C LEU A 206 -5.65 -3.67 12.53
N LYS A 207 -4.87 -4.74 12.35
CA LYS A 207 -3.89 -5.27 13.31
C LYS A 207 -2.48 -4.90 12.93
N SER A 208 -2.16 -4.96 11.64
CA SER A 208 -0.82 -4.69 11.14
C SER A 208 -0.81 -4.17 9.72
N ALA A 209 0.19 -3.33 9.42
CA ALA A 209 0.50 -2.89 8.07
C ALA A 209 2.02 -2.74 7.88
N GLY A 210 2.53 -2.94 6.66
CA GLY A 210 3.94 -2.64 6.34
C GLY A 210 4.23 -1.13 6.40
N SER A 211 3.32 -0.31 5.90
CA SER A 211 3.26 1.13 6.13
C SER A 211 1.83 1.63 6.14
N ILE A 212 1.62 2.75 6.83
CA ILE A 212 0.36 3.48 6.89
C ILE A 212 0.67 4.94 6.55
N SER A 213 0.04 5.48 5.51
CA SER A 213 0.13 6.89 5.11
C SER A 213 -1.27 7.47 5.03
N LEU A 214 -1.60 8.40 5.93
CA LEU A 214 -2.91 9.04 6.02
C LEU A 214 -2.73 10.55 5.84
N GLN A 215 -3.34 11.11 4.80
CA GLN A 215 -3.19 12.53 4.50
C GLN A 215 -4.53 13.24 4.25
N GLY A 216 -4.64 14.44 4.81
CA GLY A 216 -5.70 15.41 4.50
C GLY A 216 -6.56 15.79 5.71
N ARG A 217 -7.82 16.16 5.50
CA ARG A 217 -8.68 16.63 6.61
C ARG A 217 -9.38 15.47 7.30
N ILE A 218 -8.77 14.99 8.38
CA ILE A 218 -9.22 13.81 9.14
C ILE A 218 -9.69 14.25 10.53
N PRO A 219 -10.99 14.56 10.74
CA PRO A 219 -11.50 14.96 12.05
C PRO A 219 -11.50 13.84 13.10
N SER A 220 -11.44 12.57 12.67
CA SER A 220 -11.43 11.41 13.56
C SER A 220 -10.64 10.26 12.93
N LEU A 221 -9.79 9.62 13.73
CA LEU A 221 -8.99 8.46 13.35
C LEU A 221 -9.07 7.41 14.46
N THR A 222 -9.54 6.20 14.13
CA THR A 222 -9.69 5.12 15.12
C THR A 222 -9.02 3.83 14.62
N LEU A 223 -7.98 3.41 15.35
CA LEU A 223 -7.13 2.24 15.07
C LEU A 223 -6.96 1.38 16.34
N PRO A 224 -8.05 0.83 16.91
CA PRO A 224 -8.05 0.30 18.28
C PRO A 224 -7.34 -1.04 18.41
N LYS A 225 -7.15 -1.77 17.30
CA LYS A 225 -6.51 -3.09 17.27
C LYS A 225 -5.12 -3.06 16.62
N LEU A 226 -4.63 -1.88 16.21
CA LEU A 226 -3.34 -1.78 15.55
C LEU A 226 -2.25 -2.13 16.56
N THR A 227 -1.51 -3.20 16.28
CA THR A 227 -0.46 -3.74 17.16
C THR A 227 0.93 -3.45 16.63
N SER A 228 1.11 -3.50 15.30
CA SER A 228 2.43 -3.31 14.67
C SER A 228 2.35 -2.56 13.34
N VAL A 229 3.35 -1.73 13.06
CA VAL A 229 3.55 -1.12 11.74
C VAL A 229 5.01 -1.25 11.32
N GLY A 230 5.27 -1.62 10.06
CA GLY A 230 6.63 -1.81 9.57
C GLY A 230 7.12 -3.27 9.56
N PRO A 231 8.26 -3.52 8.89
CA PRO A 231 9.04 -2.55 8.13
C PRO A 231 8.40 -2.20 6.78
N ASN A 232 8.52 -0.93 6.37
CA ASN A 232 8.21 -0.52 5.00
C ASN A 232 9.31 -1.01 4.05
N LEU A 233 9.12 -2.20 3.48
CA LEU A 233 10.07 -2.88 2.59
C LEU A 233 10.17 -2.24 1.20
N LEU A 234 9.24 -1.35 0.84
CA LEU A 234 9.17 -0.70 -0.46
C LEU A 234 9.83 0.69 -0.46
N SER A 235 10.03 1.29 0.71
CA SER A 235 10.69 2.58 0.83
C SER A 235 12.19 2.48 0.57
N ILE A 236 12.69 3.46 -0.19
CA ILE A 236 14.12 3.68 -0.45
C ILE A 236 14.74 4.66 0.55
N GLU A 237 13.92 5.27 1.41
CA GLU A 237 14.38 6.17 2.46
C GLU A 237 15.02 5.38 3.60
N SER A 238 16.03 5.97 4.23
CA SER A 238 16.75 5.35 5.32
C SER A 238 16.84 6.32 6.49
N PRO A 239 16.14 6.06 7.61
CA PRO A 239 15.18 4.97 7.83
C PRO A 239 13.85 5.18 7.08
N PRO A 240 13.12 4.10 6.71
CA PRO A 240 11.88 4.23 5.99
C PRO A 240 10.75 4.73 6.91
N THR A 241 9.88 5.59 6.38
CA THR A 241 8.64 6.00 7.05
C THR A 241 7.62 4.87 6.99
N SER A 242 7.20 4.40 8.15
CA SER A 242 6.25 3.28 8.28
C SER A 242 4.89 3.77 8.75
N PHE A 243 4.83 4.86 9.51
CA PHE A 243 3.57 5.51 9.83
C PHE A 243 3.69 7.00 9.55
N ASP A 244 2.91 7.52 8.62
CA ASP A 244 2.79 8.94 8.29
C ASP A 244 1.34 9.36 8.47
N LEU A 245 1.13 10.37 9.31
CA LEU A 245 -0.13 11.07 9.43
C LEU A 245 0.12 12.56 9.23
N THR A 246 -0.49 13.13 8.20
CA THR A 246 -0.43 14.57 7.91
C THR A 246 -1.85 15.12 7.84
N THR A 247 -2.26 15.90 8.85
CA THR A 247 -3.63 16.45 8.94
C THR A 247 -3.72 17.91 8.50
N GLU A 248 -4.77 18.23 7.75
CA GLU A 248 -4.99 19.58 7.17
C GLU A 248 -6.20 20.30 7.76
N GLY A 249 -5.93 21.21 8.69
CA GLY A 249 -6.95 22.04 9.34
C GLY A 249 -7.99 21.24 10.13
N GLY A 250 -9.01 21.94 10.63
CA GLY A 250 -10.01 21.35 11.53
C GLY A 250 -9.64 21.53 13.00
N SER A 251 -10.32 20.80 13.87
CA SER A 251 -10.01 20.76 15.30
C SER A 251 -8.81 19.83 15.58
N PRO A 252 -8.10 20.03 16.70
CA PRO A 252 -7.04 19.11 17.12
C PRO A 252 -7.54 17.67 17.18
N LEU A 253 -6.77 16.75 16.57
CA LEU A 253 -7.08 15.33 16.47
C LEU A 253 -6.49 14.58 17.67
N ASP A 254 -7.33 13.85 18.39
CA ASP A 254 -6.91 12.98 19.49
C ASP A 254 -6.45 11.62 18.96
N LEU A 255 -5.16 11.33 19.13
CA LEU A 255 -4.54 10.11 18.64
C LEU A 255 -4.38 9.09 19.77
N SER A 256 -5.04 7.95 19.63
CA SER A 256 -4.97 6.86 20.60
C SER A 256 -4.72 5.53 19.90
N PHE A 257 -3.60 4.90 20.24
CA PHE A 257 -3.22 3.58 19.76
C PHE A 257 -3.07 2.64 20.96
N PRO A 258 -4.18 2.11 21.50
CA PRO A 258 -4.19 1.39 22.78
C PRO A 258 -3.43 0.06 22.74
N GLU A 259 -3.35 -0.55 21.56
CA GLU A 259 -2.73 -1.87 21.34
C GLU A 259 -1.37 -1.79 20.64
N LEU A 260 -0.96 -0.62 20.14
CA LEU A 260 0.26 -0.45 19.37
C LEU A 260 1.48 -0.59 20.28
N ASP A 261 2.30 -1.60 20.00
CA ASP A 261 3.52 -1.87 20.77
C ASP A 261 4.79 -1.74 19.92
N THR A 262 4.68 -1.87 18.59
CA THR A 262 5.83 -1.91 17.69
C THR A 262 5.61 -1.01 16.48
N VAL A 263 6.59 -0.15 16.22
CA VAL A 263 6.74 0.53 14.94
C VAL A 263 8.20 0.35 14.50
N ASP A 264 8.41 -0.23 13.33
CA ASP A 264 9.74 -0.35 12.72
C ASP A 264 9.96 0.78 11.73
N GLY A 265 10.98 1.62 11.93
CA GLY A 265 11.25 2.79 11.07
C GLY A 265 10.84 4.12 11.71
N VAL A 266 10.23 5.00 10.92
CA VAL A 266 9.77 6.33 11.36
C VAL A 266 8.26 6.34 11.55
N MET A 267 7.82 6.89 12.68
CA MET A 267 6.46 7.36 12.92
C MET A 267 6.45 8.88 12.86
N LYS A 268 5.88 9.43 11.79
CA LYS A 268 5.76 10.86 11.52
C LYS A 268 4.31 11.30 11.76
N LEU A 269 4.13 12.30 12.60
CA LEU A 269 2.84 12.91 12.92
C LEU A 269 2.93 14.42 12.70
N GLU A 270 2.15 14.95 11.77
CA GLU A 270 2.16 16.36 11.39
C GLU A 270 0.72 16.92 11.38
N GLY A 271 0.55 18.11 11.96
CA GLY A 271 -0.70 18.87 11.87
C GLY A 271 -1.32 19.24 13.23
N SER A 272 -2.64 19.41 13.23
CA SER A 272 -3.43 19.76 14.42
C SER A 272 -3.66 18.52 15.28
N ILE A 273 -2.75 18.25 16.24
CA ILE A 273 -2.80 17.09 17.14
C ILE A 273 -3.19 17.56 18.54
N GLY A 274 -4.29 17.04 19.08
CA GLY A 274 -4.81 17.39 20.41
C GLY A 274 -4.20 16.55 21.53
N SER A 275 -4.01 15.27 21.27
CA SER A 275 -3.38 14.34 22.23
C SER A 275 -2.73 13.16 21.50
N LEU A 276 -1.76 12.52 22.16
CA LEU A 276 -1.08 11.32 21.66
C LEU A 276 -0.94 10.31 22.78
N SER A 277 -1.51 9.12 22.60
CA SER A 277 -1.50 8.03 23.59
C SER A 277 -1.11 6.71 22.94
N MET A 278 -0.06 6.08 23.46
CA MET A 278 0.46 4.78 23.01
C MET A 278 0.89 3.96 24.23
N PRO A 279 -0.06 3.47 25.06
CA PRO A 279 0.24 2.94 26.39
C PRO A 279 1.09 1.65 26.39
N LYS A 280 1.05 0.85 25.31
CA LYS A 280 1.86 -0.38 25.19
C LYS A 280 3.25 -0.15 24.59
N MET A 281 3.51 1.04 24.10
CA MET A 281 4.78 1.40 23.48
C MET A 281 5.83 1.73 24.54
N ILE A 282 6.43 0.68 25.12
CA ILE A 282 7.39 0.80 26.22
C ILE A 282 8.83 0.72 25.68
N ASP A 283 9.18 -0.33 24.95
CA ASP A 283 10.50 -0.47 24.32
C ASP A 283 10.34 -0.54 22.81
N THR A 284 10.81 0.48 22.11
CA THR A 284 10.75 0.56 20.65
C THR A 284 12.10 0.98 20.08
N ASN A 285 12.31 0.65 18.81
CA ASN A 285 13.43 1.12 18.01
C ASN A 285 13.00 2.14 16.94
N MET A 286 11.81 2.72 17.09
CA MET A 286 11.30 3.73 16.15
C MET A 286 11.99 5.09 16.33
N THR A 287 12.00 5.87 15.26
CA THR A 287 12.07 7.34 15.36
C THR A 287 10.64 7.87 15.46
N LEU A 288 10.33 8.62 16.51
CA LEU A 288 9.08 9.38 16.61
C LEU A 288 9.35 10.83 16.25
N ALA A 289 8.75 11.29 15.15
CA ALA A 289 8.80 12.66 14.69
C ALA A 289 7.40 13.29 14.80
N VAL A 290 7.27 14.35 15.59
CA VAL A 290 6.01 15.07 15.79
C VAL A 290 6.20 16.54 15.44
N GLU A 291 5.36 17.06 14.56
CA GLU A 291 5.26 18.47 14.21
C GLU A 291 3.84 18.98 14.51
N ALA A 292 3.68 19.59 15.69
CA ALA A 292 2.38 19.98 16.22
C ALA A 292 2.03 21.43 15.87
N LEU A 293 0.88 21.65 15.23
CA LEU A 293 0.34 22.99 14.95
C LEU A 293 -0.44 23.58 16.13
N ASP A 294 -1.00 22.72 16.97
CA ASP A 294 -1.75 23.10 18.18
C ASP A 294 -0.97 22.73 19.45
N PRO A 295 -1.26 23.35 20.60
CA PRO A 295 -0.59 23.04 21.86
C PRO A 295 -0.71 21.55 22.22
N LEU A 296 0.41 20.82 22.14
CA LEU A 296 0.47 19.39 22.40
C LEU A 296 1.27 19.10 23.67
N ALA A 297 0.72 18.28 24.56
CA ALA A 297 1.43 17.74 25.70
C ALA A 297 1.91 16.31 25.37
N ILE A 298 3.20 16.06 25.52
CA ILE A 298 3.78 14.73 25.28
C ILE A 298 3.92 14.02 26.63
N ASP A 299 3.14 12.96 26.83
CA ASP A 299 3.24 12.08 27.99
C ASP A 299 3.23 10.61 27.53
N LEU A 300 4.42 10.03 27.35
CA LEU A 300 4.58 8.70 26.78
C LEU A 300 5.31 7.76 27.73
N PRO A 301 4.92 6.48 27.82
CA PRO A 301 5.50 5.50 28.76
C PRO A 301 6.85 4.93 28.28
N LEU A 302 7.48 5.55 27.28
CA LEU A 302 8.69 5.07 26.62
C LEU A 302 9.82 4.84 27.62
N ARG A 303 10.43 3.67 27.53
CA ARG A 303 11.66 3.25 28.22
C ARG A 303 12.86 3.23 27.28
N ARG A 304 12.64 2.81 26.04
CA ARG A 304 13.63 2.83 24.95
C ARG A 304 12.98 3.37 23.67
N ILE A 305 13.73 4.21 22.97
CA ILE A 305 13.41 4.70 21.62
C ILE A 305 14.71 4.78 20.81
N ARG A 306 14.63 4.82 19.46
CA ARG A 306 15.80 5.18 18.66
C ARG A 306 16.02 6.68 18.73
N GLU A 307 15.03 7.45 18.31
CA GLU A 307 15.10 8.91 18.28
C GLU A 307 13.74 9.52 18.61
N LEU A 308 13.76 10.64 19.33
CA LEU A 308 12.57 11.44 19.60
C LEU A 308 12.79 12.85 19.04
N GLU A 309 11.98 13.25 18.07
CA GLU A 309 11.99 14.58 17.47
C GLU A 309 10.62 15.24 17.67
N LEU A 310 10.60 16.34 18.42
CA LEU A 310 9.40 17.12 18.73
C LEU A 310 9.59 18.55 18.23
N ARG A 311 8.66 19.01 17.38
CA ARG A 311 8.65 20.34 16.75
C ARG A 311 7.27 21.00 16.89
N GLY A 312 7.25 22.33 16.80
CA GLY A 312 6.02 23.11 16.80
C GLY A 312 5.52 23.49 18.20
N ASN A 313 4.21 23.53 18.40
CA ASN A 313 3.57 24.01 19.62
C ASN A 313 3.60 22.97 20.76
N ILE A 314 4.78 22.68 21.31
CA ILE A 314 4.96 21.70 22.40
C ILE A 314 4.79 22.37 23.77
N SER A 315 3.69 22.05 24.46
CA SER A 315 3.33 22.65 25.75
C SER A 315 4.05 22.03 26.95
N SER A 316 4.32 20.73 26.89
CA SER A 316 5.02 19.98 27.95
C SER A 316 5.55 18.66 27.43
N VAL A 317 6.60 18.15 28.09
CA VAL A 317 7.20 16.85 27.77
C VAL A 317 7.44 16.08 29.06
N ASN A 318 6.81 14.92 29.19
CA ASN A 318 6.95 14.00 30.31
C ASN A 318 7.29 12.59 29.78
N LEU A 319 8.46 12.10 30.16
CA LEU A 319 8.97 10.79 29.74
C LEU A 319 9.57 10.07 30.96
N PRO A 320 8.75 9.72 31.97
CA PRO A 320 9.23 9.34 33.30
C PRO A 320 10.09 8.07 33.30
N ASN A 321 9.81 7.18 32.34
CA ASN A 321 10.45 5.87 32.23
C ASN A 321 11.60 5.83 31.22
N LEU A 322 11.88 6.92 30.52
CA LEU A 322 12.86 6.89 29.43
C LEU A 322 14.27 6.71 30.00
N ARG A 323 14.98 5.70 29.48
CA ARG A 323 16.34 5.35 29.91
C ARG A 323 17.33 5.26 28.75
N ARG A 324 16.85 5.04 27.52
CA ARG A 324 17.71 4.91 26.34
C ARG A 324 17.10 5.61 25.13
N ALA A 325 17.90 6.42 24.47
CA ALA A 325 17.66 6.93 23.13
C ALA A 325 18.91 6.61 22.29
N ALA A 326 18.77 5.93 21.16
CA ALA A 326 19.92 5.51 20.37
C ALA A 326 20.59 6.70 19.66
N ASP A 327 19.80 7.56 19.01
CA ASP A 327 20.26 8.62 18.10
C ASP A 327 19.94 10.04 18.59
N GLY A 328 19.17 10.17 19.68
CA GLY A 328 19.03 11.42 20.41
C GLY A 328 17.61 11.80 20.79
N ILE A 329 17.50 12.96 21.41
CA ILE A 329 16.24 13.61 21.75
C ILE A 329 16.35 15.07 21.33
N TYR A 330 15.47 15.51 20.44
CA TYR A 330 15.47 16.84 19.85
C TYR A 330 14.11 17.49 20.06
N ILE A 331 14.07 18.55 20.87
CA ILE A 331 12.85 19.27 21.23
C ILE A 331 13.00 20.73 20.82
N TYR A 332 12.18 21.16 19.88
CA TYR A 332 12.13 22.52 19.36
C TYR A 332 10.70 23.05 19.50
N SER A 333 10.45 23.82 20.55
CA SER A 333 9.11 24.35 20.83
C SER A 333 8.96 25.78 20.30
N ASP A 334 7.88 26.07 19.59
CA ASP A 334 7.50 27.44 19.17
C ASP A 334 6.79 28.23 20.27
N MET A 335 6.48 27.57 21.39
CA MET A 335 5.87 28.16 22.58
C MET A 335 6.74 27.99 23.83
N ASP A 336 6.39 28.73 24.88
CA ASP A 336 7.09 28.69 26.17
C ASP A 336 7.10 27.25 26.74
N LEU A 337 8.27 26.62 26.70
CA LEU A 337 8.54 25.31 27.26
C LEU A 337 9.68 25.44 28.27
N ASP A 338 9.49 24.91 29.48
CA ASP A 338 10.53 24.87 30.51
C ASP A 338 11.60 23.81 30.16
N CYS A 339 12.49 24.19 29.24
CA CYS A 339 13.60 23.35 28.82
C CYS A 339 14.59 23.05 29.95
N GLU A 340 14.66 23.86 30.99
CA GLU A 340 15.53 23.58 32.15
C GLU A 340 14.96 22.44 32.99
N THR A 341 13.64 22.40 33.18
CA THR A 341 12.96 21.24 33.79
C THR A 341 13.13 19.98 32.94
N VAL A 342 12.98 20.08 31.61
CA VAL A 342 13.21 18.94 30.69
C VAL A 342 14.65 18.41 30.82
N LYS A 343 15.63 19.31 30.74
CA LYS A 343 17.06 18.97 30.85
C LYS A 343 17.44 18.41 32.23
N SER A 344 16.80 18.85 33.31
CA SER A 344 17.15 18.39 34.66
C SER A 344 16.44 17.09 35.06
N LYS A 345 15.21 16.85 34.57
CA LYS A 345 14.43 15.65 34.93
C LYS A 345 14.64 14.48 33.97
N ILE A 346 14.73 14.75 32.67
CA ILE A 346 14.76 13.70 31.63
C ILE A 346 16.20 13.35 31.28
N PHE A 347 16.99 14.32 30.83
CA PHE A 347 18.31 14.07 30.22
C PHE A 347 19.32 13.31 31.11
N PRO A 348 19.41 13.51 32.44
CA PRO A 348 20.40 12.80 33.26
C PRO A 348 20.13 11.30 33.37
N ASN A 349 18.89 10.87 33.10
CA ASN A 349 18.46 9.48 33.20
C ASN A 349 18.51 8.74 31.86
N VAL A 350 18.85 9.43 30.76
CA VAL A 350 18.86 8.87 29.41
C VAL A 350 20.28 8.59 28.97
N SER A 351 20.55 7.32 28.65
CA SER A 351 21.79 6.91 27.99
C SER A 351 21.65 7.06 26.48
N LEU A 352 22.64 7.69 25.86
CA LEU A 352 22.78 7.79 24.40
C LEU A 352 23.77 6.74 23.87
N SER A 353 23.50 6.20 22.69
CA SER A 353 24.49 5.40 21.94
C SER A 353 25.23 6.29 20.94
N ASN A 354 24.50 7.18 20.30
CA ASN A 354 24.92 8.17 19.33
C ASN A 354 24.06 9.45 19.50
N GLY A 355 24.45 10.54 18.86
CA GLY A 355 23.64 11.76 18.79
C GLY A 355 23.71 12.66 20.02
N SER A 356 22.64 13.46 20.22
CA SER A 356 22.64 14.52 21.25
C SER A 356 21.27 14.70 21.92
N LEU A 357 21.28 15.41 23.05
CA LEU A 357 20.08 15.85 23.76
C LEU A 357 19.94 17.36 23.59
N THR A 358 18.86 17.79 22.97
CA THR A 358 18.58 19.21 22.70
C THR A 358 17.16 19.55 23.12
N CYS A 359 17.03 20.65 23.88
CA CYS A 359 15.76 21.32 24.12
C CYS A 359 15.96 22.81 23.92
N ARG A 360 15.18 23.41 23.02
CA ARG A 360 15.20 24.84 22.73
C ARG A 360 13.77 25.34 22.53
N VAL A 361 13.51 26.55 23.03
CA VAL A 361 12.36 27.34 22.62
C VAL A 361 12.82 28.19 21.45
N LEU A 362 12.14 28.06 20.31
CA LEU A 362 12.33 28.93 19.17
C LEU A 362 11.66 30.25 19.54
N GLU A 363 12.45 31.32 19.66
CA GLU A 363 11.91 32.64 19.96
C GLU A 363 10.98 33.07 18.82
N SER A 364 9.67 32.88 18.99
CA SER A 364 8.65 33.47 18.12
C SER A 364 8.77 35.00 18.19
N GLY A 365 9.57 35.57 17.28
CA GLY A 365 9.52 37.00 16.94
C GLY A 365 10.48 37.96 17.64
N LYS A 366 11.67 37.52 18.11
CA LYS A 366 12.70 38.46 18.63
C LYS A 366 14.03 38.53 17.86
N GLU A 367 14.04 38.11 16.61
CA GLU A 367 14.96 38.68 15.60
C GLU A 367 14.19 39.19 14.38
N LYS A 368 13.44 40.29 14.57
CA LYS A 368 13.37 41.28 13.49
C LYS A 368 14.71 41.99 13.46
N SER A 369 15.68 41.39 12.76
CA SER A 369 16.70 42.20 12.11
C SER A 369 15.98 43.33 11.37
N LYS A 370 16.35 44.57 11.68
CA LYS A 370 15.91 45.76 10.94
C LYS A 370 16.11 45.52 9.44
N SER A 371 15.03 45.16 8.74
CA SER A 371 14.91 45.38 7.32
C SER A 371 13.58 46.09 7.13
N ASP A 372 13.69 47.25 6.49
CA ASP A 372 12.65 48.24 6.35
C ASP A 372 11.31 47.67 5.88
N SER A 373 10.26 48.33 6.35
CA SER A 373 8.89 48.14 5.93
C SER A 373 8.74 48.12 4.41
N LEU A 374 8.12 47.09 3.86
CA LEU A 374 7.41 47.19 2.60
C LEU A 374 6.02 46.54 2.68
N SER A 375 5.15 47.20 1.92
CA SER A 375 3.70 47.23 1.94
C SER A 375 2.98 45.88 1.79
N THR A 376 1.81 45.82 2.41
CA THR A 376 0.77 44.79 2.41
C THR A 376 0.28 44.44 0.99
N SER A 377 1.07 43.72 0.19
CA SER A 377 0.65 43.07 -1.07
C SER A 377 1.74 42.14 -1.63
N ALA A 378 2.14 41.10 -0.89
CA ALA A 378 3.03 40.03 -1.39
C ALA A 378 2.99 38.79 -0.47
N LYS A 379 1.82 38.15 -0.35
CA LYS A 379 1.63 36.92 0.46
C LYS A 379 1.26 35.69 -0.39
N VAL A 380 1.79 35.62 -1.61
CA VAL A 380 1.73 34.43 -2.46
C VAL A 380 3.10 34.23 -3.10
N GLY A 381 3.70 33.06 -2.85
CA GLY A 381 4.83 32.56 -3.64
C GLY A 381 6.16 32.48 -2.89
N VAL A 382 6.37 31.40 -2.13
CA VAL A 382 7.70 30.79 -1.93
C VAL A 382 7.54 29.27 -1.70
N SER A 383 7.65 28.48 -2.78
CA SER A 383 8.11 27.08 -2.73
C SER A 383 8.45 26.57 -4.15
N VAL A 384 9.35 27.26 -4.85
CA VAL A 384 10.00 26.73 -6.06
C VAL A 384 11.49 26.68 -5.78
N GLY A 385 12.02 25.49 -5.49
CA GLY A 385 13.46 25.40 -5.21
C GLY A 385 14.07 24.08 -4.76
N CYS A 386 13.50 22.91 -5.05
CA CYS A 386 14.20 21.61 -4.89
C CYS A 386 13.83 20.58 -5.98
N GLY A 387 13.47 21.05 -7.18
CA GLY A 387 12.84 20.22 -8.21
C GLY A 387 13.76 19.54 -9.23
N LEU A 388 15.10 19.62 -9.17
CA LEU A 388 15.92 19.17 -10.31
C LEU A 388 16.96 18.07 -10.03
N ALA A 389 17.14 17.64 -8.77
CA ALA A 389 18.02 16.50 -8.46
C ALA A 389 17.24 15.19 -8.22
N GLY A 390 15.98 15.24 -7.76
CA GLY A 390 15.15 14.05 -7.51
C GLY A 390 14.53 13.42 -8.77
N ILE A 391 14.36 14.21 -9.85
CA ILE A 391 13.71 13.76 -11.09
C ILE A 391 14.56 12.74 -11.86
N VAL A 392 15.89 12.79 -11.72
CA VAL A 392 16.78 11.83 -12.39
C VAL A 392 16.81 10.48 -11.68
N LEU A 393 16.58 10.42 -10.36
CA LEU A 393 16.55 9.16 -9.61
C LEU A 393 15.17 8.48 -9.66
N LEU A 394 14.07 9.24 -9.63
CA LEU A 394 12.72 8.68 -9.70
C LEU A 394 12.32 8.16 -11.10
N SER A 395 12.94 8.67 -12.17
CA SER A 395 12.74 8.12 -13.53
C SER A 395 13.51 6.82 -13.79
N LEU A 396 14.58 6.54 -13.02
CA LEU A 396 15.37 5.32 -13.19
C LEU A 396 14.72 4.10 -12.52
N ILE A 397 13.89 4.28 -11.50
CA ILE A 397 13.26 3.17 -10.75
C ILE A 397 12.22 2.42 -11.62
N PRO A 398 11.26 3.09 -12.31
CA PRO A 398 10.33 2.40 -13.22
C PRO A 398 11.06 1.77 -14.41
N VAL A 399 12.04 2.46 -14.99
CA VAL A 399 12.86 1.93 -16.10
C VAL A 399 13.67 0.72 -15.64
N TYR A 400 14.13 0.69 -14.40
CA TYR A 400 14.83 -0.45 -13.80
C TYR A 400 13.89 -1.64 -13.58
N PHE A 401 12.67 -1.43 -13.07
CA PHE A 401 11.67 -2.50 -12.93
C PHE A 401 11.19 -3.06 -14.28
N ILE A 402 10.94 -2.19 -15.28
CA ILE A 402 10.61 -2.60 -16.66
C ILE A 402 11.76 -3.37 -17.30
N ARG A 403 13.02 -2.92 -17.14
CA ARG A 403 14.21 -3.64 -17.65
C ARG A 403 14.45 -4.96 -16.92
N ARG A 404 14.18 -5.06 -15.62
CA ARG A 404 14.29 -6.31 -14.83
C ARG A 404 13.22 -7.31 -15.26
N HIS A 405 12.00 -6.85 -15.53
CA HIS A 405 10.93 -7.70 -16.06
C HIS A 405 11.28 -8.23 -17.47
N ASN A 406 11.83 -7.37 -18.33
CA ASN A 406 12.28 -7.78 -19.67
C ASN A 406 13.49 -8.73 -19.66
N LYS A 407 14.40 -8.63 -18.67
CA LYS A 407 15.51 -9.60 -18.51
C LYS A 407 15.06 -10.97 -18.01
N LYS A 408 13.96 -11.06 -17.24
CA LYS A 408 13.35 -12.35 -16.90
C LYS A 408 12.74 -13.00 -18.15
N LYS A 409 12.10 -12.21 -19.02
CA LYS A 409 11.57 -12.67 -20.31
C LYS A 409 12.67 -13.13 -21.29
N SER A 410 13.85 -12.50 -21.31
CA SER A 410 14.96 -12.96 -22.16
C SER A 410 15.64 -14.23 -21.65
N LYS A 411 15.69 -14.46 -20.33
CA LYS A 411 16.17 -15.73 -19.77
C LYS A 411 15.20 -16.89 -20.01
N LEU A 412 13.88 -16.65 -20.01
CA LEU A 412 12.89 -17.66 -20.41
C LEU A 412 12.97 -17.97 -21.92
N LYS A 413 13.19 -16.97 -22.77
CA LYS A 413 13.44 -17.18 -24.21
C LYS A 413 14.75 -17.92 -24.50
N ALA A 414 15.83 -17.64 -23.75
CA ALA A 414 17.09 -18.34 -23.91
C ALA A 414 17.06 -19.82 -23.43
N VAL A 415 16.10 -20.19 -22.56
CA VAL A 415 15.88 -21.58 -22.16
C VAL A 415 14.92 -22.29 -23.11
N SER A 416 13.90 -21.59 -23.63
CA SER A 416 12.96 -22.15 -24.61
C SER A 416 13.54 -22.30 -26.02
N GLU A 417 14.53 -21.49 -26.40
CA GLU A 417 15.19 -21.55 -27.72
C GLU A 417 16.33 -22.59 -27.77
N VAL A 418 16.74 -23.17 -26.63
CA VAL A 418 17.71 -24.28 -26.58
C VAL A 418 17.04 -25.66 -26.74
N GLU A 419 15.71 -25.76 -26.66
CA GLU A 419 14.98 -27.04 -26.69
C GLU A 419 14.30 -27.36 -28.04
N LEU A 420 14.63 -26.63 -29.12
CA LEU A 420 14.11 -26.85 -30.48
C LEU A 420 15.21 -27.01 -31.53
N THR A 421 16.28 -27.72 -31.19
CA THR A 421 17.12 -28.37 -32.20
C THR A 421 17.06 -29.89 -32.01
N PRO A 422 16.61 -30.67 -33.03
CA PRO A 422 16.71 -32.13 -32.96
C PRO A 422 18.19 -32.52 -32.95
N PRO A 423 18.59 -33.56 -32.19
CA PRO A 423 19.98 -33.99 -32.20
C PRO A 423 20.34 -34.56 -33.58
N THR A 424 21.15 -33.81 -34.33
CA THR A 424 21.80 -34.29 -35.55
C THR A 424 22.86 -35.31 -35.16
N TYR A 425 22.49 -36.60 -35.16
CA TYR A 425 23.44 -37.70 -35.18
C TYR A 425 24.10 -37.78 -36.56
N GLN A 426 25.13 -36.97 -36.81
CA GLN A 426 26.09 -37.18 -37.90
C GLN A 426 27.23 -36.15 -37.81
N ALA A 427 28.25 -36.47 -37.00
CA ALA A 427 29.66 -36.06 -37.15
C ALA A 427 30.42 -36.32 -35.84
N ALA A 428 30.57 -37.59 -35.48
CA ALA A 428 31.54 -38.02 -34.47
C ALA A 428 32.02 -39.45 -34.79
N GLN A 429 32.51 -39.64 -36.02
CA GLN A 429 33.30 -40.80 -36.45
C GLN A 429 34.46 -40.30 -37.30
N GLN A 430 35.38 -39.55 -36.68
CA GLN A 430 36.70 -39.27 -37.27
C GLN A 430 37.64 -38.71 -36.20
N ASP A 431 37.81 -39.48 -35.11
CA ASP A 431 39.06 -39.55 -34.35
C ASP A 431 38.84 -40.46 -33.14
N ARG A 432 39.01 -41.76 -33.36
CA ARG A 432 39.36 -42.68 -32.28
C ARG A 432 40.58 -43.50 -32.71
N PRO A 433 41.67 -43.46 -31.95
CA PRO A 433 42.82 -44.33 -32.20
C PRO A 433 42.43 -45.80 -32.02
N SER A 434 43.05 -46.64 -32.86
CA SER A 434 42.87 -48.08 -32.95
C SER A 434 43.00 -48.80 -31.60
N PRO A 435 42.21 -49.84 -31.32
CA PRO A 435 42.39 -50.66 -30.11
C PRO A 435 43.73 -51.43 -30.16
N PRO A 436 44.40 -51.63 -29.02
CA PRO A 436 45.63 -52.41 -28.99
C PRO A 436 45.37 -53.89 -29.33
N GLU A 437 46.34 -54.43 -30.04
CA GLU A 437 46.47 -55.81 -30.50
C GLU A 437 46.56 -56.79 -29.32
N TYR A 438 45.69 -57.78 -29.29
CA TYR A 438 45.73 -58.88 -28.32
C TYR A 438 46.76 -59.92 -28.76
N SER A 439 47.67 -60.28 -27.86
CA SER A 439 48.44 -61.53 -27.94
C SER A 439 48.19 -62.40 -26.70
N PRO A 440 48.29 -63.73 -26.82
CA PRO A 440 47.49 -64.66 -26.05
C PRO A 440 48.26 -65.38 -24.93
N GLY A 441 47.50 -65.85 -23.94
CA GLY A 441 47.78 -67.07 -23.18
C GLY A 441 48.57 -66.92 -21.88
N GLY A 442 48.07 -67.57 -20.82
CA GLY A 442 48.84 -67.77 -19.59
C GLY A 442 47.98 -68.17 -18.39
N ASP A 443 47.96 -69.47 -18.12
CA ASP A 443 47.25 -70.18 -17.06
C ASP A 443 47.55 -69.73 -15.61
N GLY A 444 46.66 -70.11 -14.68
CA GLY A 444 46.99 -70.30 -13.26
C GLY A 444 45.87 -69.85 -12.31
N HIS A 445 44.99 -70.75 -11.87
CA HIS A 445 45.04 -71.40 -10.55
C HIS A 445 45.06 -70.45 -9.35
N GLY A 446 44.02 -70.50 -8.51
CA GLY A 446 44.03 -69.87 -7.19
C GLY A 446 42.67 -69.96 -6.50
N ALA A 447 42.59 -70.82 -5.49
CA ALA A 447 41.36 -71.26 -4.84
C ALA A 447 40.91 -70.37 -3.65
N SER A 448 39.59 -70.35 -3.41
CA SER A 448 38.95 -70.43 -2.06
C SER A 448 39.12 -69.24 -1.07
N PRO A 449 38.42 -69.20 0.09
CA PRO A 449 36.99 -68.95 0.23
C PRO A 449 36.64 -67.90 1.33
N ARG A 450 35.32 -67.69 1.50
CA ARG A 450 34.56 -67.38 2.73
C ARG A 450 35.33 -67.06 4.02
N GLU A 451 34.88 -65.99 4.66
CA GLU A 451 34.51 -65.80 6.08
C GLU A 451 33.77 -64.43 6.10
N THR A 452 32.74 -64.10 6.88
CA THR A 452 31.85 -64.72 7.89
C THR A 452 30.65 -63.79 7.99
#